data_AF-A0A4S8LLQ1-F1
#
_entry.id   AF-A0A4S8LLQ1-F1
#
_cell.length_a   1.000
_cell.length_b   1.000
_cell.length_c   1.000
_cell.angle_alpha   90.00
_cell.angle_beta   90.00
_cell.angle_gamma   90.00
#
_symmetry.space_group_name_H-M   'P 1'
#
loop_
_entity.id
_entity.type
_entity.pdbx_description
1 polymer ?
#
loop_
_entity_poly.entity_id
_entity_poly.type
_entity_poly.pdbx_seq_one_letter_code
_entity_poly.pdbx_strand_id
1 'polypeptide(L)'
;MKAFIKCLLGYDPSDRNKEAGILGHVKAYYGCVEAQGRGSLHCHMVVWLEGGLNPNEIREKIMSRQDDNFTDRLVEYLDDTISTEIPSSSLSSTVADSNGVHPCRIGPVLRTPFERDESYRQRLCSDLMKLVRKTQVHTHSSTCYKYWKNGKSPRSCRFELDESNTQATTTVDYEKGEINLRHVDGLINPYNPTLLSALRCNMDIKFIGSGTSAKAILYYITDYITKTQLKTHVAFGALDAAVQSLGSYKPDQVSLSDRGKQLLNRCAYKMLSHQELSAQQVALSLLGNDDFYSSHRFKPLHWTQFEKFVDDQFHSPECY
;
A
#
# COMPACT_ATOMS: atom_id res chain seq x y z
N MET A 1 -5.08 4.70 12.00
CA MET A 1 -4.45 5.48 10.91
C MET A 1 -4.29 6.96 11.22
N LYS A 2 -5.30 7.66 11.76
CA LYS A 2 -5.21 9.10 12.11
C LYS A 2 -3.98 9.46 12.97
N ALA A 3 -3.66 8.65 13.98
CA ALA A 3 -2.46 8.81 14.80
C ALA A 3 -1.15 8.59 14.02
N PHE A 4 -1.10 7.63 13.08
CA PHE A 4 0.05 7.43 12.19
C PHE A 4 0.27 8.67 11.32
N ILE A 5 -0.79 9.21 10.69
CA ILE A 5 -0.71 10.41 9.85
C ILE A 5 -0.22 11.61 10.68
N LYS A 6 -0.81 11.83 11.86
CA LYS A 6 -0.48 12.99 12.69
C LYS A 6 0.93 12.89 13.31
N CYS A 7 1.31 11.73 13.83
CA CYS A 7 2.50 11.59 14.66
C CYS A 7 3.71 11.06 13.89
N LEU A 8 3.52 10.12 12.95
CA LEU A 8 4.62 9.47 12.23
C LEU A 8 4.89 10.14 10.89
N LEU A 9 3.85 10.50 10.15
CA LEU A 9 4.00 11.33 8.94
C LEU A 9 4.15 12.83 9.25
N GLY A 10 3.90 13.24 10.50
CA GLY A 10 3.98 14.64 10.90
C GLY A 10 2.91 15.54 10.26
N TYR A 11 1.91 14.99 9.56
CA TYR A 11 0.97 15.80 8.79
C TYR A 11 -0.13 16.39 9.68
N ASP A 12 -0.17 17.72 9.76
CA ASP A 12 -1.27 18.47 10.39
C ASP A 12 -1.57 19.74 9.57
N PRO A 13 -2.71 19.81 8.86
CA PRO A 13 -3.02 20.96 8.03
C PRO A 13 -3.30 22.24 8.86
N SER A 14 -3.51 22.10 10.17
CA SER A 14 -3.70 23.25 11.08
C SER A 14 -2.39 23.86 11.57
N ASP A 15 -1.26 23.14 11.44
CA ASP A 15 0.06 23.58 11.88
C ASP A 15 1.06 23.53 10.72
N ARG A 16 1.28 24.69 10.09
CA ARG A 16 2.21 24.82 8.96
C ARG A 16 3.69 24.81 9.36
N ASN A 17 4.00 25.01 10.64
CA ASN A 17 5.36 25.08 11.15
C ASN A 17 5.79 23.77 11.83
N LYS A 18 4.99 22.72 11.66
CA LYS A 18 5.24 21.45 12.30
C LYS A 18 6.52 20.79 11.78
N GLU A 19 7.23 20.16 12.71
CA GLU A 19 8.42 19.38 12.40
C GLU A 19 8.12 18.26 11.39
N ALA A 20 9.13 17.93 10.59
CA ALA A 20 9.07 16.84 9.62
C ALA A 20 8.70 15.52 10.30
N GLY A 21 7.92 14.69 9.59
CA GLY A 21 7.69 13.31 10.00
C GLY A 21 8.90 12.43 9.70
N ILE A 22 8.74 11.13 9.95
CA ILE A 22 9.77 10.10 9.72
C ILE A 22 10.23 10.04 8.26
N LEU A 23 9.35 10.40 7.33
CA LEU A 23 9.66 10.43 5.89
C LEU A 23 10.01 11.84 5.40
N GLY A 24 10.17 12.83 6.28
CA GLY A 24 10.31 14.23 5.92
C GLY A 24 9.00 15.03 5.98
N HIS A 25 9.01 16.23 5.38
CA HIS A 25 7.81 17.08 5.32
C HIS A 25 6.81 16.52 4.32
N VAL A 26 5.62 16.14 4.79
CA VAL A 26 4.56 15.59 3.93
C VAL A 26 3.70 16.70 3.35
N LYS A 27 3.62 16.76 2.01
CA LYS A 27 2.77 17.68 1.26
C LYS A 27 1.36 17.14 1.05
N ALA A 28 1.26 15.84 0.75
CA ALA A 28 -0.02 15.18 0.55
C ALA A 28 0.05 13.69 0.87
N TYR A 29 -1.11 13.07 1.09
CA TYR A 29 -1.24 11.63 1.16
C TYR A 29 -2.63 11.19 0.69
N TYR A 30 -2.70 9.94 0.26
CA TYR A 30 -3.95 9.23 0.04
C TYR A 30 -3.75 7.78 0.44
N GLY A 31 -4.67 7.21 1.20
CA GLY A 31 -4.65 5.78 1.48
C GLY A 31 -6.05 5.18 1.55
N CYS A 32 -6.18 3.94 1.09
CA CYS A 32 -7.40 3.16 1.19
C CYS A 32 -7.19 1.97 2.12
N VAL A 33 -8.24 1.55 2.81
CA VAL A 33 -8.26 0.38 3.69
C VAL A 33 -9.10 -0.71 3.03
N GLU A 34 -8.49 -1.86 2.82
CA GLU A 34 -9.18 -3.05 2.32
C GLU A 34 -9.15 -4.16 3.36
N ALA A 35 -10.19 -5.00 3.39
CA ALA A 35 -10.09 -6.30 4.01
C ALA A 35 -9.59 -7.32 3.00
N GLN A 36 -8.50 -8.00 3.37
CA GLN A 36 -8.05 -9.15 2.60
C GLN A 36 -8.95 -10.35 2.87
N GLY A 37 -8.86 -11.40 2.02
CA GLY A 37 -9.71 -12.59 2.11
C GLY A 37 -9.65 -13.40 3.41
N ARG A 38 -8.83 -13.00 4.39
CA ARG A 38 -8.78 -13.55 5.76
C ARG A 38 -9.33 -12.58 6.82
N GLY A 39 -9.92 -11.47 6.39
CA GLY A 39 -10.53 -10.43 7.23
C GLY A 39 -9.59 -9.39 7.82
N SER A 40 -8.27 -9.55 7.71
CA SER A 40 -7.31 -8.53 8.16
C SER A 40 -7.44 -7.26 7.34
N LEU A 41 -7.34 -6.11 8.00
CA LEU A 41 -7.36 -4.79 7.38
C LEU A 41 -5.95 -4.40 6.93
N HIS A 42 -5.84 -3.95 5.69
CA HIS A 42 -4.59 -3.50 5.07
C HIS A 42 -4.80 -2.09 4.54
N CYS A 43 -3.82 -1.22 4.77
CA CYS A 43 -3.84 0.12 4.20
C CYS A 43 -2.80 0.23 3.11
N HIS A 44 -3.24 0.56 1.89
CA HIS A 44 -2.37 0.98 0.80
C HIS A 44 -2.34 2.50 0.80
N MET A 45 -1.15 3.09 0.90
CA MET A 45 -0.99 4.54 1.05
C MET A 45 0.11 5.06 0.15
N VAL A 46 -0.17 6.21 -0.48
CA VAL A 46 0.80 7.03 -1.18
C VAL A 46 1.03 8.28 -0.35
N VAL A 47 2.31 8.64 -0.17
CA VAL A 47 2.74 9.82 0.56
C VAL A 47 3.60 10.66 -0.38
N TRP A 48 3.24 11.93 -0.55
CA TRP A 48 4.01 12.91 -1.31
C TRP A 48 4.72 13.83 -0.33
N LEU A 49 6.03 13.97 -0.53
CA LEU A 49 6.88 14.83 0.27
C LEU A 49 6.97 16.22 -0.36
N GLU A 50 7.18 17.25 0.46
CA GLU A 50 7.45 18.60 -0.02
C GLU A 50 8.78 18.61 -0.79
N GLY A 51 8.79 19.27 -1.96
CA GLY A 51 9.93 19.20 -2.88
C GLY A 51 10.10 17.86 -3.59
N GLY A 52 9.20 16.89 -3.38
CA GLY A 52 9.19 15.62 -4.11
C GLY A 52 9.01 15.85 -5.61
N LEU A 53 10.01 15.48 -6.39
CA LEU A 53 10.00 15.57 -7.84
C LEU A 53 9.15 14.44 -8.45
N ASN A 54 8.57 14.70 -9.62
CA ASN A 54 7.89 13.64 -10.35
C ASN A 54 8.90 12.65 -10.98
N PRO A 55 8.48 11.42 -11.33
CA PRO A 55 9.36 10.40 -11.89
C PRO A 55 10.22 10.82 -13.10
N ASN A 56 9.69 11.69 -13.97
CA ASN A 56 10.42 12.17 -15.14
C ASN A 56 11.47 13.21 -14.75
N GLU A 57 11.14 14.13 -13.83
CA GLU A 57 12.10 15.10 -13.29
C GLU A 57 13.26 14.42 -12.55
N ILE A 58 12.97 13.36 -11.77
CA ILE A 58 14.01 12.55 -11.12
C ILE A 58 14.91 11.91 -12.18
N ARG A 59 14.31 11.29 -13.21
CA ARG A 59 15.05 10.66 -14.32
C ARG A 59 15.95 11.66 -15.02
N GLU A 60 15.41 12.81 -15.41
CA GLU A 60 16.13 13.88 -16.10
C GLU A 60 17.28 14.42 -15.26
N LYS A 61 17.06 14.67 -13.97
CA LYS A 61 18.14 15.11 -13.07
C LYS A 61 19.26 14.08 -12.96
N ILE A 62 18.93 12.80 -12.78
CA ILE A 62 19.94 11.72 -12.73
C ILE A 62 20.72 11.66 -14.05
N MET A 63 20.04 11.65 -15.19
CA MET A 63 20.68 11.56 -16.51
C MET A 63 21.52 12.79 -16.86
N SER A 64 21.05 13.98 -16.48
CA SER A 64 21.73 15.24 -16.79
C SER A 64 23.08 15.38 -16.08
N ARG A 65 23.23 14.75 -14.90
CA ARG A 65 24.39 14.88 -14.01
C ARG A 65 24.80 16.35 -13.74
N GLN A 66 23.85 17.29 -13.83
CA GLN A 66 24.13 18.72 -13.65
C GLN A 66 24.14 19.14 -12.18
N ASP A 67 23.46 18.38 -11.32
CA ASP A 67 23.37 18.62 -9.88
C ASP A 67 24.23 17.57 -9.17
N ASP A 68 25.50 17.92 -8.95
CA ASP A 68 26.54 17.00 -8.47
C ASP A 68 26.16 16.29 -7.16
N ASN A 69 25.26 16.85 -6.36
CA ASN A 69 24.88 16.32 -5.05
C ASN A 69 23.43 15.84 -4.96
N PHE A 70 22.62 15.92 -6.03
CA PHE A 70 21.23 15.47 -5.98
C PHE A 70 21.14 13.96 -5.78
N THR A 71 21.84 13.20 -6.62
CA THR A 71 21.79 11.74 -6.64
C THR A 71 22.28 11.16 -5.32
N ASP A 72 23.40 11.67 -4.80
CA ASP A 72 23.99 11.19 -3.54
C ASP A 72 23.06 11.44 -2.36
N ARG A 73 22.47 12.64 -2.25
CA ARG A 73 21.48 12.95 -1.20
C ARG A 73 20.22 12.08 -1.30
N LEU A 74 19.77 11.78 -2.52
CA LEU A 74 18.61 10.91 -2.72
C LEU A 74 18.92 9.47 -2.31
N VAL A 75 20.11 8.96 -2.67
CA VAL A 75 20.56 7.63 -2.25
C VAL A 75 20.70 7.55 -0.73
N GLU A 76 21.35 8.53 -0.11
CA GLU A 76 21.51 8.60 1.35
C GLU A 76 20.15 8.60 2.07
N TYR A 77 19.21 9.42 1.59
CA TYR A 77 17.85 9.46 2.13
C TYR A 77 17.13 8.11 2.00
N LEU A 78 17.25 7.44 0.85
CA LEU A 78 16.57 6.16 0.60
C LEU A 78 17.17 5.03 1.44
N ASP A 79 18.49 4.99 1.58
CA ASP A 79 19.21 3.98 2.39
C ASP A 79 18.96 4.18 3.90
N ASP A 80 18.75 5.41 4.37
CA ASP A 80 18.33 5.70 5.75
C ASP A 80 16.86 5.33 5.99
N THR A 81 16.00 5.58 4.99
CA THR A 81 14.54 5.40 5.13
C THR A 81 14.11 3.93 4.99
N ILE A 82 14.76 3.15 4.13
CA ILE A 82 14.32 1.82 3.72
C ILE A 82 15.35 0.77 4.11
N SER A 83 14.93 -0.16 4.98
CA SER A 83 15.72 -1.33 5.38
C SER A 83 15.17 -2.60 4.75
N THR A 84 16.10 -3.50 4.41
CA THR A 84 15.86 -4.80 3.79
C THR A 84 16.64 -5.91 4.49
N GLU A 85 17.01 -5.69 5.76
CA GLU A 85 17.82 -6.62 6.54
C GLU A 85 17.26 -6.84 7.95
N ILE A 86 17.65 -7.94 8.58
CA ILE A 86 17.43 -8.17 10.00
C ILE A 86 18.48 -7.34 10.77
N PRO A 87 18.08 -6.44 11.68
CA PRO A 87 19.02 -5.69 12.50
C PRO A 87 19.93 -6.64 13.27
N SER A 88 21.24 -6.43 13.17
CA SER A 88 22.24 -7.18 13.93
C SER A 88 22.32 -6.62 15.36
N SER A 89 22.11 -7.47 16.37
CA SER A 89 22.45 -7.12 17.76
C SER A 89 23.88 -7.55 18.04
N SER A 90 24.73 -6.63 18.53
CA SER A 90 26.11 -6.90 18.95
C SER A 90 26.25 -8.01 20.01
N LEU A 91 25.15 -8.33 20.70
CA LEU A 91 25.04 -9.49 21.56
C LEU A 91 24.33 -10.60 20.79
N SER A 92 25.09 -11.39 20.02
CA SER A 92 24.64 -12.67 19.46
C SER A 92 24.43 -13.70 20.58
N SER A 93 23.53 -13.41 21.51
CA SER A 93 22.89 -14.49 22.25
C SER A 93 21.72 -14.91 21.38
N THR A 94 21.73 -16.17 20.98
CA THR A 94 20.56 -16.90 20.49
C THR A 94 19.34 -16.38 21.23
N VAL A 95 18.57 -15.49 20.60
CA VAL A 95 17.25 -15.13 21.11
C VAL A 95 16.47 -16.40 20.90
N ALA A 96 16.53 -17.30 21.89
CA ALA A 96 15.65 -18.42 22.00
C ALA A 96 14.28 -17.84 21.70
N ASP A 97 13.63 -18.39 20.68
CA ASP A 97 12.23 -18.12 20.36
C ASP A 97 11.48 -18.51 21.64
N SER A 98 11.35 -17.57 22.58
CA SER A 98 10.62 -17.82 23.79
C SER A 98 9.23 -18.19 23.31
N ASN A 99 8.72 -19.35 23.73
CA ASN A 99 7.36 -19.85 23.44
C ASN A 99 6.23 -18.92 23.95
N GLY A 100 6.46 -17.61 24.03
CA GLY A 100 5.58 -16.59 24.57
C GLY A 100 5.35 -15.47 23.56
N VAL A 101 4.07 -15.17 23.37
CA VAL A 101 3.46 -13.95 22.79
C VAL A 101 4.11 -13.38 21.52
N HIS A 102 3.34 -13.39 20.42
CA HIS A 102 3.71 -12.73 19.15
C HIS A 102 4.19 -11.27 19.38
N PRO A 103 5.31 -10.83 18.79
CA PRO A 103 5.88 -9.50 19.06
C PRO A 103 4.91 -8.36 18.77
N CYS A 104 4.05 -8.50 17.76
CA CYS A 104 2.98 -7.53 17.46
C CYS A 104 1.96 -7.30 18.59
N ARG A 105 1.87 -8.21 19.57
CA ARG A 105 1.00 -8.09 20.74
C ARG A 105 1.71 -7.49 21.94
N ILE A 106 3.04 -7.42 21.90
CA ILE A 106 3.85 -6.73 22.90
C ILE A 106 3.77 -5.25 22.57
N GLY A 107 3.53 -4.39 23.56
CA GLY A 107 3.54 -2.94 23.35
C GLY A 107 4.91 -2.44 22.86
N PRO A 108 4.99 -1.19 22.36
CA PRO A 108 6.26 -0.62 21.94
C PRO A 108 7.25 -0.54 23.11
N VAL A 109 8.54 -0.61 22.79
CA VAL A 109 9.61 -0.46 23.77
C VAL A 109 9.68 0.98 24.27
N LEU A 110 9.24 1.18 25.51
CA LEU A 110 9.32 2.48 26.20
C LEU A 110 10.63 2.60 26.96
N ARG A 111 11.17 3.82 26.99
CA ARG A 111 12.35 4.16 27.79
C ARG A 111 11.96 4.19 29.27
N THR A 112 12.74 3.53 30.12
CA THR A 112 12.48 3.55 31.56
C THR A 112 13.16 4.76 32.22
N PRO A 113 12.65 5.25 33.37
CA PRO A 113 13.34 6.29 34.12
C PRO A 113 14.78 5.86 34.44
N PHE A 114 15.73 6.77 34.24
CA PHE A 114 17.17 6.57 34.49
C PHE A 114 17.88 5.56 33.58
N GLU A 115 17.24 5.09 32.52
CA GLU A 115 17.87 4.20 31.56
C GLU A 115 18.94 4.92 30.71
N ARG A 116 20.13 4.32 30.63
CA ARG A 116 21.18 4.76 29.71
C ARG A 116 20.75 4.55 28.26
N ASP A 117 21.14 5.46 27.37
CA ASP A 117 20.79 5.40 25.94
C ASP A 117 21.18 4.06 25.31
N GLU A 118 22.35 3.53 25.66
CA GLU A 118 22.83 2.25 25.14
C GLU A 118 21.89 1.08 25.50
N SER A 119 21.42 1.01 26.75
CA SER A 119 20.47 -0.03 27.19
C SER A 119 19.14 0.10 26.44
N TYR A 120 18.66 1.33 26.28
CA TYR A 120 17.41 1.59 25.57
C TYR A 120 17.51 1.16 24.09
N ARG A 121 18.60 1.55 23.42
CA ARG A 121 18.89 1.19 22.02
C ARG A 121 19.02 -0.32 21.83
N GLN A 122 19.66 -1.02 22.78
CA GLN A 122 19.76 -2.48 22.73
C GLN A 122 18.38 -3.15 22.82
N ARG A 123 17.50 -2.69 23.71
CA ARG A 123 16.13 -3.22 23.80
C ARG A 123 15.31 -2.91 22.54
N LEU A 124 15.42 -1.70 22.00
CA LEU A 124 14.79 -1.33 20.73
C LEU A 124 15.25 -2.22 19.58
N CYS A 125 16.56 -2.44 19.44
CA CYS A 125 17.13 -3.30 18.40
C CYS A 125 16.66 -4.76 18.57
N SER A 126 16.64 -5.28 19.80
CA SER A 126 16.14 -6.63 20.09
C SER A 126 14.66 -6.79 19.74
N ASP A 127 13.82 -5.80 20.05
CA ASP A 127 12.39 -5.82 19.70
C ASP A 127 12.18 -5.70 18.19
N LEU A 128 12.90 -4.79 17.52
CA LEU A 128 12.82 -4.63 16.06
C LEU A 128 13.27 -5.91 15.35
N MET A 129 14.35 -6.55 15.79
CA MET A 129 14.82 -7.83 15.24
C MET A 129 13.72 -8.91 15.33
N LYS A 130 13.00 -9.00 16.46
CA LYS A 130 11.87 -9.93 16.62
C LYS A 130 10.70 -9.58 15.69
N LEU A 131 10.38 -8.29 15.56
CA LEU A 131 9.34 -7.82 14.63
C LEU A 131 9.69 -8.16 13.18
N VAL A 132 10.91 -7.84 12.73
CA VAL A 132 11.37 -8.10 11.36
C VAL A 132 11.31 -9.59 11.05
N ARG A 133 11.89 -10.44 11.91
CA ARG A 133 11.83 -11.90 11.76
C ARG A 133 10.41 -12.44 11.65
N LYS A 134 9.47 -11.86 12.41
CA LYS A 134 8.11 -12.39 12.47
C LYS A 134 7.18 -11.81 11.40
N THR A 135 7.43 -10.60 10.94
CA THR A 135 6.48 -9.84 10.10
C THR A 135 7.02 -9.44 8.74
N GLN A 136 8.33 -9.42 8.53
CA GLN A 136 8.94 -8.97 7.27
C GLN A 136 9.61 -10.09 6.49
N VAL A 137 10.07 -11.15 7.16
CA VAL A 137 10.65 -12.33 6.48
C VAL A 137 9.55 -13.09 5.74
N HIS A 138 9.71 -13.17 4.43
CA HIS A 138 8.83 -13.90 3.54
C HIS A 138 8.97 -15.40 3.74
N THR A 139 7.84 -16.10 3.80
CA THR A 139 7.80 -17.56 3.72
C THR A 139 6.93 -17.92 2.54
N HIS A 140 7.52 -18.57 1.54
CA HIS A 140 6.76 -18.93 0.33
C HIS A 140 5.57 -19.81 0.70
N SER A 141 4.44 -19.52 0.07
CA SER A 141 3.21 -20.29 0.22
C SER A 141 2.54 -20.45 -1.14
N SER A 142 1.41 -21.16 -1.19
CA SER A 142 0.66 -21.36 -2.45
C SER A 142 0.28 -20.05 -3.15
N THR A 143 0.11 -18.95 -2.42
CA THR A 143 -0.19 -17.63 -3.01
C THR A 143 0.96 -17.09 -3.85
N CYS A 144 2.21 -17.43 -3.52
CA CYS A 144 3.41 -17.01 -4.25
C CYS A 144 3.43 -17.58 -5.67
N TYR A 145 2.81 -18.75 -5.84
CA TYR A 145 2.78 -19.49 -7.09
C TYR A 145 1.39 -19.48 -7.75
N LYS A 146 0.50 -18.58 -7.33
CA LYS A 146 -0.90 -18.51 -7.81
C LYS A 146 -1.03 -18.38 -9.33
N TYR A 147 -0.11 -17.67 -9.97
CA TYR A 147 -0.09 -17.48 -11.43
C TYR A 147 0.89 -18.39 -12.16
N TRP A 148 1.57 -19.26 -11.43
CA TRP A 148 2.46 -20.25 -12.01
C TRP A 148 1.63 -21.37 -12.62
N LYS A 149 1.43 -21.30 -13.93
CA LYS A 149 0.79 -22.36 -14.72
C LYS A 149 1.91 -23.17 -15.40
N ASN A 150 2.00 -24.46 -15.07
CA ASN A 150 2.81 -25.53 -15.68
C ASN A 150 3.80 -25.11 -16.78
N GLY A 151 5.11 -25.15 -16.50
CA GLY A 151 6.14 -25.32 -17.55
C GLY A 151 7.45 -24.54 -17.41
N LYS A 152 7.52 -23.48 -16.58
CA LYS A 152 8.77 -22.77 -16.33
C LYS A 152 9.31 -23.14 -14.94
N SER A 153 10.31 -24.01 -14.93
CA SER A 153 11.19 -24.22 -13.78
C SER A 153 12.39 -23.28 -13.91
N PRO A 154 12.87 -22.67 -12.82
CA PRO A 154 12.38 -22.77 -11.43
C PRO A 154 11.08 -21.99 -11.19
N ARG A 155 10.37 -22.31 -10.10
CA ARG A 155 9.21 -21.54 -9.64
C ARG A 155 9.68 -20.16 -9.19
N SER A 156 9.14 -19.10 -9.77
CA SER A 156 9.39 -17.73 -9.32
C SER A 156 8.30 -17.26 -8.36
N CYS A 157 8.70 -16.59 -7.28
CA CYS A 157 7.76 -15.93 -6.38
C CYS A 157 7.07 -14.77 -7.10
N ARG A 158 5.73 -14.71 -7.07
CA ARG A 158 4.96 -13.58 -7.63
C ARG A 158 5.38 -12.23 -7.06
N PHE A 159 5.87 -12.20 -5.81
CA PHE A 159 6.30 -10.98 -5.14
C PHE A 159 7.78 -10.66 -5.40
N GLU A 160 8.46 -11.45 -6.24
CA GLU A 160 9.88 -11.29 -6.58
C GLU A 160 10.81 -11.37 -5.35
N LEU A 161 10.35 -12.04 -4.28
CA LEU A 161 11.13 -12.32 -3.07
C LEU A 161 11.80 -13.68 -3.20
N ASP A 162 13.13 -13.65 -3.27
CA ASP A 162 14.00 -14.80 -3.48
C ASP A 162 15.36 -14.54 -2.83
N GLU A 163 16.00 -15.57 -2.29
CA GLU A 163 17.34 -15.45 -1.65
C GLU A 163 18.41 -14.93 -2.62
N SER A 164 18.23 -15.14 -3.93
CA SER A 164 19.13 -14.62 -4.96
C SER A 164 18.89 -13.16 -5.32
N ASN A 165 17.73 -12.59 -4.96
CA ASN A 165 17.38 -11.21 -5.27
C ASN A 165 18.00 -10.26 -4.24
N THR A 166 19.32 -10.12 -4.29
CA THR A 166 20.09 -9.29 -3.36
C THR A 166 20.90 -8.24 -4.09
N GLN A 167 21.04 -7.09 -3.43
CA GLN A 167 21.84 -5.97 -3.88
C GLN A 167 22.51 -5.32 -2.67
N ALA A 168 23.84 -5.42 -2.59
CA ALA A 168 24.59 -5.01 -1.40
C ALA A 168 24.58 -3.50 -1.13
N THR A 169 24.49 -2.68 -2.17
CA THR A 169 24.49 -1.21 -2.10
C THR A 169 23.54 -0.63 -3.12
N THR A 170 22.97 0.54 -2.84
CA THR A 170 22.19 1.28 -3.84
C THR A 170 23.09 1.69 -5.00
N THR A 171 22.62 1.51 -6.24
CA THR A 171 23.35 1.83 -7.47
C THR A 171 22.47 2.66 -8.39
N VAL A 172 23.11 3.46 -9.26
CA VAL A 172 22.41 4.39 -10.16
C VAL A 172 22.84 4.10 -11.60
N ASP A 173 21.86 3.78 -12.44
CA ASP A 173 22.01 3.70 -13.89
C ASP A 173 21.80 5.10 -14.48
N TYR A 174 22.89 5.79 -14.75
CA TYR A 174 22.86 7.15 -15.30
C TYR A 174 22.39 7.22 -16.76
N GLU A 175 22.44 6.12 -17.51
CA GLU A 175 21.97 6.07 -18.90
C GLU A 175 20.44 5.99 -18.96
N LYS A 176 19.85 5.24 -18.02
CA LYS A 176 18.39 5.12 -17.88
C LYS A 176 17.80 6.10 -16.87
N GLY A 177 18.64 6.74 -16.07
CA GLY A 177 18.20 7.53 -14.92
C GLY A 177 17.44 6.70 -13.88
N GLU A 178 17.81 5.44 -13.68
CA GLU A 178 17.14 4.49 -12.78
C GLU A 178 17.98 4.25 -11.52
N ILE A 179 17.32 4.10 -10.36
CA ILE A 179 17.96 3.78 -9.08
C ILE A 179 17.60 2.33 -8.72
N ASN A 180 18.62 1.50 -8.52
CA ASN A 180 18.45 0.16 -7.98
C ASN A 180 18.78 0.21 -6.49
N LEU A 181 17.79 -0.01 -5.64
CA LEU A 181 17.94 0.11 -4.19
C LEU A 181 18.74 -1.04 -3.59
N ARG A 182 19.44 -0.75 -2.50
CA ARG A 182 20.03 -1.76 -1.62
C ARG A 182 18.96 -2.74 -1.13
N HIS A 183 19.19 -4.02 -1.39
CA HIS A 183 18.34 -5.12 -0.93
C HIS A 183 19.23 -6.22 -0.32
N VAL A 184 19.49 -6.17 0.98
CA VAL A 184 20.48 -7.06 1.61
C VAL A 184 19.98 -8.50 1.69
N ASP A 185 18.74 -8.69 2.12
CA ASP A 185 18.11 -10.00 2.22
C ASP A 185 16.87 -10.04 1.31
N GLY A 186 16.97 -10.80 0.21
CA GLY A 186 15.94 -10.88 -0.82
C GLY A 186 14.62 -11.52 -0.36
N LEU A 187 14.57 -12.10 0.85
CA LEU A 187 13.33 -12.58 1.47
C LEU A 187 12.68 -11.56 2.40
N ILE A 188 13.32 -10.41 2.68
CA ILE A 188 12.76 -9.39 3.56
C ILE A 188 12.01 -8.35 2.75
N ASN A 189 10.76 -8.12 3.12
CA ASN A 189 10.01 -6.97 2.59
C ASN A 189 10.70 -5.67 3.02
N PRO A 190 10.89 -4.72 2.10
CA PRO A 190 11.36 -3.38 2.43
C PRO A 190 10.49 -2.73 3.53
N TYR A 191 11.11 -2.24 4.60
CA TYR A 191 10.42 -1.63 5.73
C TYR A 191 11.15 -0.39 6.22
N ASN A 192 10.44 0.52 6.89
CA ASN A 192 11.08 1.57 7.68
C ASN A 192 11.16 1.11 9.14
N PRO A 193 12.34 1.10 9.79
CA PRO A 193 12.50 0.63 11.17
C PRO A 193 11.55 1.29 12.17
N THR A 194 11.41 2.61 12.12
CA THR A 194 10.59 3.38 13.05
C THR A 194 9.10 3.12 12.83
N LEU A 195 8.66 3.08 11.56
CA LEU A 195 7.28 2.74 11.23
C LEU A 195 6.94 1.32 11.66
N LEU A 196 7.84 0.35 11.44
CA LEU A 196 7.62 -1.04 11.86
C LEU A 196 7.54 -1.17 13.38
N SER A 197 8.41 -0.50 14.13
CA SER A 197 8.35 -0.51 15.60
C SER A 197 7.05 0.09 16.15
N ALA A 198 6.50 1.10 15.49
CA ALA A 198 5.25 1.76 15.90
C ALA A 198 3.99 1.01 15.47
N LEU A 199 3.94 0.56 14.20
CA LEU A 199 2.78 -0.13 13.63
C LEU A 199 2.72 -1.60 14.03
N ARG A 200 3.88 -2.23 14.23
CA ARG A 200 4.06 -3.63 14.63
C ARG A 200 3.27 -4.60 13.76
N CYS A 201 3.24 -4.37 12.46
CA CYS A 201 2.61 -5.26 11.48
C CYS A 201 3.48 -5.35 10.21
N ASN A 202 3.20 -6.33 9.36
CA ASN A 202 3.84 -6.42 8.05
C ASN A 202 3.62 -5.11 7.26
N MET A 203 4.65 -4.66 6.56
CA MET A 203 4.63 -3.47 5.71
C MET A 203 5.53 -3.66 4.50
N ASP A 204 5.32 -2.86 3.47
CA ASP A 204 6.15 -2.86 2.26
C ASP A 204 6.27 -1.40 1.79
N ILE A 205 7.36 -0.73 2.19
CA ILE A 205 7.63 0.65 1.77
C ILE A 205 8.39 0.65 0.46
N LYS A 206 7.91 1.39 -0.54
CA LYS A 206 8.57 1.51 -1.84
C LYS A 206 8.71 2.96 -2.24
N PHE A 207 9.89 3.31 -2.75
CA PHE A 207 10.12 4.58 -3.40
C PHE A 207 9.57 4.56 -4.83
N ILE A 208 8.75 5.55 -5.17
CA ILE A 208 8.26 5.75 -6.54
C ILE A 208 9.25 6.65 -7.26
N GLY A 209 10.31 6.04 -7.78
CA GLY A 209 11.38 6.73 -8.49
C GLY A 209 11.05 7.02 -9.94
N SER A 210 11.97 6.71 -10.83
CA SER A 210 11.91 6.96 -12.26
C SER A 210 11.65 5.69 -13.08
N GLY A 211 11.44 5.86 -14.40
CA GLY A 211 11.49 4.77 -15.36
C GLY A 211 10.34 3.77 -15.26
N THR A 212 10.65 2.50 -15.53
CA THR A 212 9.64 1.43 -15.64
C THR A 212 9.08 1.06 -14.27
N SER A 213 9.92 1.05 -13.23
CA SER A 213 9.54 0.74 -11.85
C SER A 213 8.50 1.72 -11.31
N ALA A 214 8.63 3.01 -11.62
CA ALA A 214 7.64 4.02 -11.25
C ALA A 214 6.26 3.76 -11.87
N LYS A 215 6.22 3.47 -13.17
CA LYS A 215 4.96 3.12 -13.87
C LYS A 215 4.33 1.87 -13.27
N ALA A 216 5.11 0.82 -13.05
CA ALA A 216 4.61 -0.43 -12.46
C ALA A 216 4.01 -0.21 -11.06
N ILE A 217 4.67 0.58 -10.21
CA ILE A 217 4.16 0.93 -8.88
C ILE A 217 2.89 1.78 -8.98
N LEU A 218 2.83 2.75 -9.89
CA LEU A 218 1.63 3.57 -10.10
C LEU A 218 0.43 2.72 -10.55
N TYR A 219 0.62 1.78 -11.49
CA TYR A 219 -0.43 0.84 -11.89
C TYR A 219 -0.86 -0.06 -10.74
N TYR A 220 0.10 -0.59 -9.97
CA TYR A 220 -0.18 -1.41 -8.80
C TYR A 220 -1.03 -0.64 -7.79
N ILE A 221 -0.61 0.55 -7.38
CA ILE A 221 -1.34 1.41 -6.45
C ILE A 221 -2.74 1.74 -6.99
N THR A 222 -2.84 2.09 -8.27
CA THR A 222 -4.12 2.41 -8.91
C THR A 222 -5.07 1.22 -8.80
N ASP A 223 -4.62 0.00 -9.08
CA ASP A 223 -5.43 -1.22 -8.96
C ASP A 223 -5.99 -1.41 -7.54
N TYR A 224 -5.20 -1.13 -6.50
CA TYR A 224 -5.68 -1.18 -5.11
C TYR A 224 -6.66 -0.07 -4.77
N ILE A 225 -6.41 1.16 -5.23
CA ILE A 225 -7.30 2.30 -5.00
C ILE A 225 -8.64 2.08 -5.70
N THR A 226 -8.63 1.53 -6.91
CA THR A 226 -9.82 1.29 -7.73
C THR A 226 -10.43 -0.10 -7.55
N LYS A 227 -9.93 -0.89 -6.60
CA LYS A 227 -10.35 -2.28 -6.42
C LYS A 227 -11.83 -2.35 -6.11
N THR A 228 -12.59 -3.00 -6.98
CA THR A 228 -14.03 -3.17 -6.81
C THR A 228 -14.31 -4.00 -5.55
N GLN A 229 -15.09 -3.45 -4.61
CA GLN A 229 -15.48 -4.17 -3.40
C GLN A 229 -16.33 -5.42 -3.71
N LEU A 230 -17.01 -5.44 -4.86
CA LEU A 230 -17.89 -6.53 -5.27
C LEU A 230 -17.36 -7.20 -6.52
N LYS A 231 -17.09 -8.51 -6.44
CA LYS A 231 -16.65 -9.31 -7.59
C LYS A 231 -17.78 -9.44 -8.60
N THR A 232 -17.46 -9.38 -9.88
CA THR A 232 -18.43 -9.41 -10.99
C THR A 232 -19.39 -10.60 -10.94
N HIS A 233 -18.93 -11.79 -10.55
CA HIS A 233 -19.81 -12.97 -10.44
C HIS A 233 -20.84 -12.84 -9.30
N VAL A 234 -20.51 -12.13 -8.21
CA VAL A 234 -21.47 -11.82 -7.14
C VAL A 234 -22.51 -10.83 -7.64
N ALA A 235 -22.11 -9.84 -8.43
CA ALA A 235 -23.04 -8.91 -9.08
C ALA A 235 -24.01 -9.66 -9.99
N PHE A 236 -23.49 -10.57 -10.83
CA PHE A 236 -24.32 -11.38 -11.73
C PHE A 236 -25.26 -12.32 -10.98
N GLY A 237 -24.80 -12.98 -9.91
CA GLY A 237 -25.67 -13.81 -9.07
C GLY A 237 -26.79 -13.01 -8.41
N ALA A 238 -26.50 -11.78 -7.95
CA ALA A 238 -27.52 -10.90 -7.38
C ALA A 238 -28.52 -10.39 -8.43
N LEU A 239 -28.04 -10.09 -9.65
CA LEU A 239 -28.88 -9.75 -10.80
C LEU A 239 -29.83 -10.89 -11.17
N ASP A 240 -29.31 -12.11 -11.30
CA ASP A 240 -30.12 -13.29 -11.62
C ASP A 240 -31.19 -13.54 -10.54
N ALA A 241 -30.79 -13.53 -9.26
CA ALA A 241 -31.73 -13.66 -8.15
C ALA A 241 -32.78 -12.54 -8.12
N ALA A 242 -32.40 -11.30 -8.45
CA ALA A 242 -33.33 -10.19 -8.51
C ALA A 242 -34.35 -10.35 -9.64
N VAL A 243 -33.91 -10.75 -10.84
CA VAL A 243 -34.78 -11.04 -11.99
C VAL A 243 -35.76 -12.15 -11.67
N GLN A 244 -35.29 -13.26 -11.09
CA GLN A 244 -36.15 -14.38 -10.68
C GLN A 244 -37.22 -13.92 -9.67
N SER A 245 -36.86 -13.06 -8.72
CA SER A 245 -37.79 -12.57 -7.70
C SER A 245 -38.90 -11.64 -8.24
N LEU A 246 -38.69 -10.95 -9.37
CA LEU A 246 -39.65 -10.03 -9.98
C LEU A 246 -40.75 -10.75 -10.78
N GLY A 247 -40.52 -12.01 -11.13
CA GLY A 247 -41.44 -12.82 -11.92
C GLY A 247 -41.76 -12.20 -13.30
N SER A 248 -42.81 -12.70 -13.94
CA SER A 248 -43.21 -12.25 -15.28
C SER A 248 -43.72 -10.80 -15.29
N TYR A 249 -43.48 -10.10 -16.40
CA TYR A 249 -43.98 -8.75 -16.58
C TYR A 249 -45.50 -8.73 -16.82
N LYS A 250 -46.20 -7.91 -16.03
CA LYS A 250 -47.63 -7.66 -16.14
C LYS A 250 -47.86 -6.19 -16.50
N PRO A 251 -48.02 -5.86 -17.79
CA PRO A 251 -48.10 -4.48 -18.28
C PRO A 251 -49.34 -3.71 -17.80
N ASP A 252 -50.35 -4.43 -17.32
CA ASP A 252 -51.58 -3.92 -16.71
C ASP A 252 -51.40 -3.42 -15.27
N GLN A 253 -50.32 -3.82 -14.59
CA GLN A 253 -50.10 -3.53 -13.17
C GLN A 253 -48.97 -2.55 -12.89
N VAL A 254 -47.94 -2.53 -13.72
CA VAL A 254 -46.71 -1.75 -13.47
C VAL A 254 -46.18 -1.21 -14.81
N SER A 255 -45.82 0.08 -14.84
CA SER A 255 -45.17 0.67 -16.01
C SER A 255 -43.78 0.07 -16.25
N LEU A 256 -43.28 0.11 -17.49
CA LEU A 256 -41.90 -0.31 -17.80
C LEU A 256 -40.86 0.45 -16.95
N SER A 257 -41.09 1.74 -16.71
CA SER A 257 -40.21 2.57 -15.89
C SER A 257 -40.18 2.11 -14.43
N ASP A 258 -41.34 1.87 -13.83
CA ASP A 258 -41.43 1.46 -12.44
C ASP A 258 -40.93 0.03 -12.24
N ARG A 259 -41.14 -0.85 -13.23
CA ARG A 259 -40.51 -2.17 -13.24
C ARG A 259 -38.99 -2.08 -13.31
N GLY A 260 -38.45 -1.17 -14.13
CA GLY A 260 -37.02 -0.90 -14.18
C GLY A 260 -36.46 -0.45 -12.83
N LYS A 261 -37.12 0.49 -12.15
CA LYS A 261 -36.74 0.93 -10.80
C LYS A 261 -36.81 -0.20 -9.78
N GLN A 262 -37.86 -1.01 -9.80
CA GLN A 262 -37.99 -2.18 -8.91
C GLN A 262 -36.87 -3.20 -9.15
N LEU A 263 -36.49 -3.44 -10.41
CA LEU A 263 -35.36 -4.29 -10.75
C LEU A 263 -34.06 -3.75 -10.16
N LEU A 264 -33.74 -2.48 -10.41
CA LEU A 264 -32.53 -1.83 -9.89
C LEU A 264 -32.46 -1.88 -8.36
N ASN A 265 -33.57 -1.56 -7.68
CA ASN A 265 -33.64 -1.60 -6.22
C ASN A 265 -33.44 -3.02 -5.68
N ARG A 266 -34.08 -4.03 -6.28
CA ARG A 266 -33.90 -5.43 -5.84
C ARG A 266 -32.50 -5.95 -6.10
N CYS A 267 -31.90 -5.61 -7.24
CA CYS A 267 -30.49 -5.91 -7.51
C CYS A 267 -29.61 -5.29 -6.42
N ALA A 268 -29.80 -4.00 -6.11
CA ALA A 268 -29.03 -3.30 -5.07
C ALA A 268 -29.19 -3.96 -3.69
N TYR A 269 -30.43 -4.23 -3.25
CA TYR A 269 -30.67 -4.89 -1.97
C TYR A 269 -30.11 -6.32 -1.93
N LYS A 270 -30.20 -7.07 -3.02
CA LYS A 270 -29.62 -8.42 -3.09
C LYS A 270 -28.10 -8.37 -3.04
N MET A 271 -27.48 -7.46 -3.78
CA MET A 271 -26.03 -7.22 -3.73
C MET A 271 -25.57 -6.89 -2.31
N LEU A 272 -26.29 -6.01 -1.61
CA LEU A 272 -26.01 -5.68 -0.21
C LEU A 272 -26.22 -6.89 0.73
N SER A 273 -27.29 -7.67 0.55
CA SER A 273 -27.59 -8.82 1.41
C SER A 273 -26.61 -9.97 1.26
N HIS A 274 -25.96 -10.09 0.09
CA HIS A 274 -24.94 -11.09 -0.18
C HIS A 274 -23.52 -10.56 0.05
N GLN A 275 -23.37 -9.30 0.46
CA GLN A 275 -22.06 -8.75 0.78
C GLN A 275 -21.60 -9.27 2.14
N GLU A 276 -20.65 -10.18 2.13
CA GLU A 276 -19.95 -10.61 3.33
C GLU A 276 -18.93 -9.55 3.74
N LEU A 277 -19.01 -9.10 5.00
CA LEU A 277 -18.06 -8.17 5.61
C LEU A 277 -17.27 -8.89 6.70
N SER A 278 -15.97 -8.63 6.78
CA SER A 278 -15.18 -9.17 7.89
C SER A 278 -15.55 -8.50 9.21
N ALA A 279 -15.40 -9.24 10.32
CA ALA A 279 -15.62 -8.69 11.66
C ALA A 279 -14.77 -7.42 11.91
N GLN A 280 -13.57 -7.37 11.31
CA GLN A 280 -12.67 -6.23 11.41
C GLN A 280 -13.16 -5.01 10.62
N GLN A 281 -13.75 -5.18 9.44
CA GLN A 281 -14.38 -4.07 8.69
C GLN A 281 -15.56 -3.50 9.45
N VAL A 282 -16.40 -4.38 10.01
CA VAL A 282 -17.52 -3.96 10.85
C VAL A 282 -17.02 -3.20 12.07
N ALA A 283 -15.99 -3.71 12.75
CA ALA A 283 -15.37 -3.01 13.88
C ALA A 283 -14.78 -1.64 13.49
N LEU A 284 -14.10 -1.54 12.34
CA LEU A 284 -13.56 -0.28 11.83
C LEU A 284 -14.67 0.77 11.69
N SER A 285 -15.78 0.39 11.04
CA SER A 285 -16.96 1.24 10.82
C SER A 285 -17.65 1.62 12.14
N LEU A 286 -17.88 0.66 13.04
CA LEU A 286 -18.50 0.90 14.35
C LEU A 286 -17.67 1.82 15.25
N LEU A 287 -16.34 1.82 15.09
CA LEU A 287 -15.43 2.73 15.79
C LEU A 287 -15.33 4.11 15.12
N GLY A 288 -16.11 4.39 14.08
CA GLY A 288 -16.09 5.66 13.36
C GLY A 288 -14.79 5.92 12.60
N ASN A 289 -14.08 4.85 12.21
CA ASN A 289 -12.91 4.98 11.36
C ASN A 289 -13.31 4.87 9.88
N ASP A 290 -12.63 5.67 9.08
CA ASP A 290 -12.84 5.73 7.64
C ASP A 290 -12.11 4.57 6.93
N ASP A 291 -12.67 4.13 5.80
CA ASP A 291 -12.08 3.15 4.88
C ASP A 291 -11.13 3.81 3.87
N PHE A 292 -10.99 5.13 3.90
CA PHE A 292 -9.94 5.87 3.21
C PHE A 292 -9.48 7.09 4.02
N TYR A 293 -8.29 7.58 3.71
CA TYR A 293 -7.69 8.75 4.33
C TYR A 293 -7.09 9.62 3.22
N SER A 294 -7.41 10.91 3.21
CA SER A 294 -6.79 11.85 2.27
C SER A 294 -6.46 13.17 2.93
N SER A 295 -5.41 13.83 2.46
CA SER A 295 -5.09 15.21 2.79
C SER A 295 -5.95 16.24 2.04
N HIS A 296 -6.56 15.84 0.92
CA HIS A 296 -7.31 16.74 0.02
C HIS A 296 -8.76 16.31 -0.14
N ARG A 297 -9.59 17.23 -0.62
CA ARG A 297 -10.97 16.94 -1.02
C ARG A 297 -11.03 16.77 -2.53
N PHE A 298 -11.46 15.59 -2.97
CA PHE A 298 -11.67 15.31 -4.39
C PHE A 298 -13.05 15.79 -4.84
N LYS A 299 -13.17 16.09 -6.14
CA LYS A 299 -14.44 16.38 -6.80
C LYS A 299 -14.81 15.21 -7.70
N PRO A 300 -16.09 14.82 -7.77
CA PRO A 300 -16.53 13.81 -8.73
C PRO A 300 -16.15 14.24 -10.15
N LEU A 301 -15.51 13.34 -10.89
CA LEU A 301 -15.28 13.48 -12.32
C LEU A 301 -16.24 12.56 -13.06
N HIS A 302 -17.16 13.13 -13.83
CA HIS A 302 -18.06 12.35 -14.68
C HIS A 302 -17.31 11.89 -15.92
N TRP A 303 -16.63 10.75 -15.80
CA TRP A 303 -15.67 10.25 -16.81
C TRP A 303 -16.19 10.32 -18.24
N THR A 304 -17.40 9.82 -18.51
CA THR A 304 -17.97 9.80 -19.88
C THR A 304 -18.25 11.20 -20.44
N GLN A 305 -18.62 12.16 -19.59
CA GLN A 305 -18.82 13.54 -20.03
C GLN A 305 -17.47 14.24 -20.27
N PHE A 306 -16.49 13.94 -19.42
CA PHE A 306 -15.14 14.46 -19.54
C PHE A 306 -14.44 13.92 -20.79
N GLU A 307 -14.51 12.60 -21.03
CA GLU A 307 -14.01 11.93 -22.24
C GLU A 307 -14.64 12.54 -23.49
N LYS A 308 -15.97 12.64 -23.54
CA LYS A 308 -16.66 13.32 -24.65
C LYS A 308 -16.18 14.75 -24.86
N PHE A 309 -16.02 15.52 -23.78
CA PHE A 309 -15.50 16.88 -23.87
C PHE A 309 -14.08 16.92 -24.44
N VAL A 310 -13.20 16.00 -24.02
CA VAL A 310 -11.84 15.90 -24.56
C VAL A 310 -11.87 15.52 -26.03
N ASP A 311 -12.68 14.53 -26.42
CA ASP A 311 -12.81 14.11 -27.83
C ASP A 311 -13.34 15.25 -28.71
N ASP A 312 -14.35 15.98 -28.23
CA ASP A 312 -14.93 17.13 -28.94
C ASP A 312 -13.90 18.26 -29.14
N GLN A 313 -13.01 18.50 -28.17
CA GLN A 313 -12.01 19.58 -28.21
C GLN A 313 -10.68 19.19 -28.86
N PHE A 314 -10.27 17.93 -28.70
CA PHE A 314 -8.98 17.38 -29.08
C PHE A 314 -9.22 16.07 -29.85
N HIS A 315 -9.83 16.19 -31.04
CA HIS A 315 -10.07 15.04 -31.91
C HIS A 315 -8.76 14.29 -32.14
N SER A 316 -8.62 13.09 -31.56
CA SER A 316 -7.43 12.26 -31.76
C SER A 316 -7.49 11.63 -33.16
N PRO A 317 -6.48 11.87 -34.03
CA PRO A 317 -6.41 11.22 -35.34
C PRO A 317 -6.14 9.71 -35.26
N GLU A 318 -5.87 9.17 -34.07
CA GLU A 318 -5.52 7.76 -33.82
C GLU A 318 -6.73 6.87 -33.49
N CYS A 319 -7.93 7.46 -33.38
CA CYS A 319 -9.17 6.74 -33.15
C CYS A 319 -9.92 6.47 -34.48
N TYR A 320 -9.32 5.63 -35.35
CA TYR A 320 -9.99 4.99 -36.49
C TYR A 320 -9.62 3.51 -36.57
#